data_AF-A0A8J4YWR1-F1
#
_entry.id   AF-A0A8J4YWR1-F1
#
_cell.length_a   1.000
_cell.length_b   1.000
_cell.length_c   1.000
_cell.angle_alpha   90.00
_cell.angle_beta   90.00
_cell.angle_gamma   90.00
#
_symmetry.space_group_name_H-M   'P 1'
#
loop_
_entity.id
_entity.type
_entity.pdbx_description
1 polymer ?
#
loop_
_entity_poly.entity_id
_entity_poly.type
_entity_poly.pdbx_seq_one_letter_code
_entity_poly.pdbx_strand_id
1 'polypeptide(L)'
;MYLDRTGLDRYLDNSIKESTREKRGKGVRRKVAGQTKVPGNWPDFLRDPTNKVELFQFLSEKIVSTTFPDGKQVFATSGASVVCSGTDHSMPPCDHEEADTRIVVHLQDALESGCTTCLVRTVDTDVLVILIGKYHFLASKYPSADIWVAFGSGKNFLFLHINAICSTLGKEKSTALPVFHSFTGCDTTSSFFGKGKKSVWEAWGAYTKSQMPSTSS
;
A
#
# COMPACT_ATOMS: atom_id res chain seq x y z
N MET A 1 -18.01 13.39 -5.05
CA MET A 1 -16.60 13.81 -5.15
C MET A 1 -15.78 12.57 -5.41
N TYR A 2 -14.99 12.54 -6.50
CA TYR A 2 -14.09 11.42 -6.79
C TYR A 2 -12.68 11.82 -6.37
N LEU A 3 -12.12 11.08 -5.41
CA LEU A 3 -10.79 11.33 -4.86
C LEU A 3 -9.83 10.26 -5.38
N ASP A 4 -8.93 10.65 -6.27
CA ASP A 4 -7.81 9.78 -6.67
C ASP A 4 -6.60 10.10 -5.80
N ARG A 5 -5.96 9.06 -5.26
CA ARG A 5 -4.86 9.21 -4.32
C ARG A 5 -3.70 8.30 -4.70
N THR A 6 -2.49 8.85 -4.72
CA THR A 6 -1.27 8.11 -5.10
C THR A 6 -0.23 8.18 -3.99
N GLY A 7 0.16 7.02 -3.48
CA GLY A 7 1.30 6.85 -2.58
C GLY A 7 2.58 6.58 -3.37
N LEU A 8 3.63 7.33 -3.08
CA LEU A 8 5.00 7.16 -3.58
C LEU A 8 5.92 7.02 -2.37
N ASP A 9 6.97 6.19 -2.49
CA ASP A 9 7.92 6.02 -1.39
C ASP A 9 8.62 7.34 -1.08
N ARG A 10 8.99 7.48 0.18
CA ARG A 10 9.99 8.45 0.63
C ARG A 10 11.32 7.73 0.83
N TYR A 11 12.42 8.43 0.57
CA TYR A 11 13.76 7.91 0.81
C TYR A 11 14.34 8.68 1.99
N LEU A 12 14.67 7.96 3.06
CA LEU A 12 15.20 8.49 4.31
C LEU A 12 16.61 7.98 4.53
N ASP A 13 17.50 8.88 4.95
CA ASP A 13 18.83 8.53 5.40
C ASP A 13 18.75 7.79 6.75
N ASN A 14 19.66 6.84 6.97
CA ASN A 14 19.78 5.94 8.11
C ASN A 14 18.57 5.02 8.36
N SER A 15 17.76 4.72 7.33
CA SER A 15 16.64 3.77 7.47
C SER A 15 17.08 2.32 7.27
N ILE A 16 16.30 1.35 7.81
CA ILE A 16 16.54 -0.08 7.57
C ILE A 16 16.53 -0.38 6.06
N LYS A 17 15.65 0.29 5.31
CA LYS A 17 15.59 0.17 3.85
C LYS A 17 16.83 0.72 3.17
N GLU A 18 17.42 1.81 3.65
CA GLU A 18 18.69 2.33 3.11
C GLU A 18 19.81 1.30 3.21
N SER A 19 20.02 0.69 4.39
CA SER A 19 21.05 -0.34 4.57
C SER A 19 20.88 -1.55 3.63
N THR A 20 19.65 -1.86 3.25
CA THR A 20 19.33 -2.92 2.28
C THR A 20 19.60 -2.48 0.84
N ARG A 21 19.43 -1.19 0.54
CA ARG A 21 19.70 -0.58 -0.78
C ARG A 21 21.20 -0.48 -1.04
N GLU A 22 22.02 -0.11 -0.04
CA GLU A 22 23.48 -0.06 -0.18
C GLU A 22 24.07 -1.40 -0.65
N LYS A 23 23.51 -2.52 -0.18
CA LYS A 23 23.89 -3.88 -0.58
C LYS A 23 23.57 -4.21 -2.04
N ARG A 24 22.67 -3.45 -2.70
CA ARG A 24 22.23 -3.68 -4.10
C ARG A 24 23.14 -3.00 -5.14
N GLY A 25 24.20 -2.31 -4.70
CA GLY A 25 25.18 -1.66 -5.56
C GLY A 25 24.80 -0.24 -5.98
N LYS A 26 25.75 0.47 -6.62
CA LYS A 26 25.56 1.84 -7.08
C LYS A 26 24.84 1.88 -8.43
N GLY A 27 23.89 2.80 -8.59
CA GLY A 27 23.24 3.10 -9.86
C GLY A 27 23.91 4.24 -10.60
N VAL A 28 23.42 4.53 -11.80
CA VAL A 28 23.84 5.71 -12.58
C VAL A 28 22.96 6.91 -12.28
N ARG A 29 23.58 7.96 -11.74
CA ARG A 29 22.91 9.23 -11.47
C ARG A 29 22.46 9.91 -12.78
N ARG A 30 21.21 10.33 -12.83
CA ARG A 30 20.63 11.08 -13.95
C ARG A 30 19.54 12.03 -13.50
N LYS A 31 19.74 13.33 -13.72
CA LYS A 31 18.79 14.38 -13.33
C LYS A 31 17.42 14.19 -13.98
N VAL A 32 16.35 14.17 -13.18
CA VAL A 32 14.98 14.09 -13.71
C VAL A 32 14.40 15.50 -13.90
N ALA A 33 13.99 15.81 -15.12
CA ALA A 33 13.31 17.04 -15.50
C ALA A 33 12.47 16.78 -16.76
N GLY A 34 11.53 17.67 -17.07
CA GLY A 34 10.58 17.46 -18.19
C GLY A 34 11.22 17.31 -19.58
N GLN A 35 12.44 17.83 -19.77
CA GLN A 35 13.20 17.70 -21.02
C GLN A 35 14.24 16.57 -20.98
N THR A 36 14.41 15.89 -19.84
CA THR A 36 15.38 14.80 -19.72
C THR A 36 14.89 13.59 -20.53
N LYS A 37 15.75 13.07 -21.41
CA LYS A 37 15.47 11.81 -22.13
C LYS A 37 15.22 10.66 -21.14
N VAL A 38 14.24 9.81 -21.44
CA VAL A 38 13.88 8.66 -20.62
C VAL A 38 15.09 7.72 -20.40
N PRO A 39 15.29 7.12 -19.22
CA PRO A 39 16.29 6.08 -18.98
C PRO A 39 16.15 4.90 -19.95
N GLY A 40 17.25 4.52 -20.60
CA GLY A 40 17.30 3.29 -21.40
C GLY A 40 17.48 2.03 -20.54
N ASN A 41 18.12 2.17 -19.37
CA ASN A 41 18.33 1.10 -18.40
C ASN A 41 17.66 1.48 -17.07
N TRP A 42 16.40 1.09 -16.92
CA TRP A 42 15.61 1.36 -15.72
C TRP A 42 16.17 0.71 -14.45
N PRO A 43 16.59 -0.57 -14.45
CA PRO A 43 17.19 -1.19 -13.27
C PRO A 43 18.36 -0.40 -12.69
N ASP A 44 19.25 0.10 -13.55
CA ASP A 44 20.43 0.85 -13.13
C ASP A 44 20.08 2.27 -12.67
N PHE A 45 19.17 2.95 -13.38
CA PHE A 45 18.64 4.24 -12.98
C PHE A 45 17.94 4.19 -11.60
N LEU A 46 17.15 3.14 -11.35
CA LEU A 46 16.41 2.91 -10.11
C LEU A 46 17.28 2.33 -8.98
N ARG A 47 18.61 2.20 -9.15
CA ARG A 47 19.50 1.90 -8.02
C ARG A 47 19.96 3.16 -7.30
N ASP A 48 20.00 4.30 -7.99
CA ASP A 48 20.34 5.58 -7.39
C ASP A 48 19.11 6.17 -6.66
N PRO A 49 19.19 6.43 -5.34
CA PRO A 49 18.06 6.94 -4.57
C PRO A 49 17.67 8.37 -4.96
N THR A 50 18.63 9.22 -5.33
CA THR A 50 18.37 10.59 -5.75
C THR A 50 17.54 10.62 -7.03
N ASN A 51 17.80 9.72 -7.98
CA ASN A 51 16.98 9.56 -9.18
C ASN A 51 15.51 9.27 -8.83
N LYS A 52 15.25 8.45 -7.81
CA LYS A 52 13.88 8.11 -7.40
C LYS A 52 13.19 9.28 -6.72
N VAL A 53 13.89 9.98 -5.83
CA VAL A 53 13.37 11.19 -5.18
C VAL A 53 12.97 12.22 -6.23
N GLU A 54 13.85 12.52 -7.19
CA GLU A 54 13.53 13.47 -8.26
C GLU A 54 12.42 12.97 -9.19
N LEU A 55 12.40 11.67 -9.49
CA LEU A 55 11.34 11.07 -10.31
C LEU A 55 9.97 11.21 -9.63
N PHE A 56 9.89 10.89 -8.34
CA PHE A 56 8.63 10.95 -7.59
C PHE A 56 8.15 12.37 -7.38
N GLN A 57 9.06 13.30 -7.09
CA GLN A 57 8.75 14.72 -7.07
C GLN A 57 8.18 15.17 -8.42
N PHE A 58 8.91 14.91 -9.52
CA PHE A 58 8.47 15.30 -10.86
C PHE A 58 7.11 14.71 -11.24
N LEU A 59 6.88 13.42 -10.94
CA LEU A 59 5.60 12.77 -11.20
C LEU A 59 4.47 13.38 -10.36
N SER A 60 4.69 13.60 -9.07
CA SER A 60 3.68 14.21 -8.19
C SER A 60 3.27 15.60 -8.68
N GLU A 61 4.23 16.44 -9.08
CA GLU A 61 3.99 17.77 -9.66
C GLU A 61 3.20 17.69 -10.98
N LYS A 62 3.55 16.74 -11.86
CA LYS A 62 2.83 16.55 -13.14
C LYS A 62 1.42 16.01 -12.95
N ILE A 63 1.23 15.10 -11.99
CA ILE A 63 -0.10 14.57 -11.67
C ILE A 63 -1.01 15.72 -11.23
N VAL A 64 -0.59 16.54 -10.25
CA VAL A 64 -1.48 17.59 -9.72
C VAL A 64 -1.67 18.78 -10.65
N SER A 65 -0.74 19.03 -11.58
CA SER A 65 -0.87 20.07 -12.61
C SER A 65 -1.68 19.62 -13.84
N THR A 66 -2.08 18.35 -13.90
CA THR A 66 -2.95 17.85 -14.97
C THR A 66 -4.37 18.33 -14.75
N THR A 67 -5.06 18.73 -15.83
CA THR A 67 -6.49 19.05 -15.77
C THR A 67 -7.30 17.76 -15.65
N PHE A 68 -8.08 17.66 -14.57
CA PHE A 68 -9.03 16.56 -14.36
C PHE A 68 -10.46 17.03 -14.64
N PRO A 69 -11.41 16.11 -14.90
CA PRO A 69 -12.82 16.45 -15.01
C PRO A 69 -13.34 17.20 -13.78
N ASP A 70 -14.35 18.04 -13.98
CA ASP A 70 -14.93 18.85 -12.91
C ASP A 70 -15.38 18.00 -11.71
N GLY A 71 -15.09 18.50 -10.50
CA GLY A 71 -15.42 17.81 -9.25
C GLY A 71 -14.52 16.62 -8.90
N LYS A 72 -13.45 16.37 -9.68
CA LYS A 72 -12.40 15.40 -9.36
C LYS A 72 -11.24 16.09 -8.66
N GLN A 73 -10.83 15.54 -7.51
CA GLN A 73 -9.64 15.98 -6.79
C GLN A 73 -8.62 14.85 -6.77
N VAL A 74 -7.35 15.20 -6.98
CA VAL A 74 -6.25 14.26 -6.99
C VAL A 74 -5.24 14.63 -5.93
N PHE A 75 -4.81 13.66 -5.14
CA PHE A 75 -3.79 13.79 -4.11
C PHE A 75 -2.60 12.89 -4.44
N ALA A 76 -1.39 13.42 -4.32
CA ALA A 76 -0.17 12.64 -4.50
C ALA A 76 0.81 12.94 -3.38
N THR A 77 1.43 11.90 -2.82
CA THR A 77 2.55 12.14 -1.90
C THR A 77 3.76 12.68 -2.66
N SER A 78 4.43 13.67 -2.08
CA SER A 78 5.73 14.17 -2.53
C SER A 78 6.65 14.30 -1.32
N GLY A 79 7.57 13.35 -1.15
CA GLY A 79 8.34 13.21 0.08
C GLY A 79 7.42 13.02 1.29
N ALA A 80 7.54 13.89 2.30
CA ALA A 80 6.66 13.87 3.47
C ALA A 80 5.30 14.56 3.24
N SER A 81 5.20 15.39 2.20
CA SER A 81 4.03 16.22 1.95
C SER A 81 3.01 15.50 1.06
N VAL A 82 1.78 16.00 1.04
CA VAL A 82 0.76 15.62 0.06
C VAL A 82 0.43 16.84 -0.77
N VAL A 83 0.57 16.73 -2.09
CA VAL A 83 0.17 17.76 -3.06
C VAL A 83 -1.20 17.41 -3.64
N CYS A 84 -1.99 18.41 -4.02
CA CYS A 84 -3.31 18.17 -4.61
C CYS A 84 -3.64 19.09 -5.80
N SER A 85 -4.53 18.62 -6.68
CA SER A 85 -4.97 19.33 -7.90
C SER A 85 -6.08 20.37 -7.67
N GLY A 86 -6.42 20.69 -6.42
CA GLY A 86 -7.51 21.61 -6.04
C GLY A 86 -7.24 22.28 -4.68
N THR A 87 -8.17 23.12 -4.21
CA THR A 87 -7.96 23.95 -3.00
C THR A 87 -8.82 23.57 -1.80
N ASP A 88 -9.83 22.72 -1.98
CA ASP A 88 -10.92 22.61 -0.99
C ASP A 88 -10.65 21.59 0.12
N HIS A 89 -9.65 20.73 -0.05
CA HIS A 89 -9.25 19.74 0.95
C HIS A 89 -7.73 19.58 0.97
N SER A 90 -7.15 19.65 2.16
CA SER A 90 -5.72 19.45 2.36
C SER A 90 -5.51 18.26 3.29
N MET A 91 -4.79 17.25 2.79
CA MET A 91 -4.41 16.10 3.59
C MET A 91 -3.14 16.43 4.39
N PRO A 92 -3.06 16.08 5.69
CA PRO A 92 -1.84 16.25 6.46
C PRO A 92 -0.63 15.54 5.84
N PRO A 93 0.61 15.96 6.17
CA PRO A 93 1.81 15.25 5.75
C PRO A 93 1.77 13.76 6.09
N CYS A 94 2.29 12.92 5.19
CA CYS A 94 2.43 11.48 5.39
C CYS A 94 3.92 11.13 5.52
N ASP A 95 4.34 10.76 6.72
CA ASP A 95 5.74 10.54 7.10
C ASP A 95 6.23 9.10 6.89
N HIS A 96 5.32 8.14 6.72
CA HIS A 96 5.60 6.72 6.45
C HIS A 96 6.62 6.55 5.30
N GLU A 97 7.58 5.63 5.36
CA GLU A 97 8.57 5.51 4.26
C GLU A 97 7.93 4.93 2.98
N GLU A 98 7.00 3.98 3.10
CA GLU A 98 6.62 3.07 1.99
C GLU A 98 5.25 3.37 1.39
N ALA A 99 5.14 3.25 0.07
CA ALA A 99 3.91 3.49 -0.69
C ALA A 99 2.73 2.61 -0.23
N ASP A 100 3.01 1.38 0.19
CA ASP A 100 2.02 0.39 0.61
C ASP A 100 1.28 0.75 1.90
N THR A 101 1.97 1.40 2.84
CA THR A 101 1.39 1.94 4.07
C THR A 101 0.81 3.34 3.83
N ARG A 102 1.47 4.15 2.99
CA ARG A 102 0.98 5.49 2.60
C ARG A 102 -0.41 5.41 1.99
N ILE A 103 -0.67 4.47 1.08
CA ILE A 103 -1.98 4.34 0.44
C ILE A 103 -3.12 4.05 1.43
N VAL A 104 -2.82 3.40 2.57
CA VAL A 104 -3.79 3.17 3.65
C VAL A 104 -4.07 4.45 4.43
N VAL A 105 -3.08 5.33 4.62
CA VAL A 105 -3.28 6.67 5.20
C VAL A 105 -4.16 7.52 4.27
N HIS A 106 -3.90 7.46 2.96
CA HIS A 106 -4.74 8.12 1.95
C HIS A 106 -6.19 7.60 1.95
N LEU A 107 -6.39 6.29 2.10
CA LEU A 107 -7.72 5.70 2.24
C LEU A 107 -8.43 6.24 3.49
N GLN A 108 -7.74 6.28 4.63
CA GLN A 108 -8.31 6.82 5.87
C GLN A 108 -8.73 8.29 5.69
N ASP A 109 -7.87 9.14 5.13
CA ASP A 109 -8.21 10.55 4.87
C ASP A 109 -9.43 10.69 3.93
N ALA A 110 -9.55 9.83 2.92
CA ALA A 110 -10.72 9.81 2.04
C ALA A 110 -12.02 9.50 2.82
N LEU A 111 -11.97 8.50 3.72
CA LEU A 111 -13.10 8.15 4.58
C LEU A 111 -13.43 9.28 5.58
N GLU A 112 -12.42 9.94 6.15
CA GLU A 112 -12.59 11.12 7.02
C GLU A 112 -13.26 12.29 6.28
N SER A 113 -12.97 12.42 4.99
CA SER A 113 -13.57 13.42 4.10
C SER A 113 -15.00 13.05 3.66
N GLY A 114 -15.56 11.97 4.18
CA GLY A 114 -16.93 11.53 3.91
C GLY A 114 -17.09 10.59 2.71
N CYS A 115 -16.00 10.08 2.13
CA CYS A 115 -16.12 9.02 1.12
C CYS A 115 -16.64 7.73 1.79
N THR A 116 -17.59 7.07 1.15
CA THR A 116 -18.11 5.78 1.62
C THR A 116 -17.57 4.64 0.78
N THR A 117 -17.58 4.75 -0.54
CA THR A 117 -17.00 3.74 -1.44
C THR A 117 -15.59 4.15 -1.85
N CYS A 118 -14.61 3.28 -1.57
CA CYS A 118 -13.22 3.52 -1.90
C CYS A 118 -12.62 2.33 -2.67
N LEU A 119 -11.92 2.62 -3.77
CA LEU A 119 -11.20 1.64 -4.57
C LEU A 119 -9.70 1.87 -4.47
N VAL A 120 -8.97 0.89 -3.95
CA VAL A 120 -7.50 0.90 -3.90
C VAL A 120 -6.96 0.10 -5.09
N ARG A 121 -6.15 0.73 -5.94
CA ARG A 121 -5.47 0.06 -7.05
C ARG A 121 -4.07 -0.36 -6.64
N THR A 122 -3.76 -1.65 -6.74
CA THR A 122 -2.41 -2.16 -6.44
C THR A 122 -2.10 -3.45 -7.19
N VAL A 123 -0.82 -3.71 -7.44
CA VAL A 123 -0.31 -5.03 -7.85
C VAL A 123 0.42 -5.73 -6.70
N ASP A 124 0.60 -5.03 -5.60
CA ASP A 124 1.37 -5.46 -4.44
C ASP A 124 0.46 -6.15 -3.42
N THR A 125 0.88 -7.33 -2.98
CA THR A 125 0.15 -8.14 -2.00
C THR A 125 0.24 -7.52 -0.60
N ASP A 126 1.31 -6.77 -0.30
CA ASP A 126 1.52 -6.17 1.02
C ASP A 126 0.42 -5.14 1.31
N VAL A 127 0.02 -4.35 0.31
CA VAL A 127 -1.14 -3.43 0.40
C VAL A 127 -2.41 -4.18 0.79
N LEU A 128 -2.70 -5.32 0.14
CA LEU A 128 -3.90 -6.11 0.44
C LEU A 128 -3.87 -6.64 1.88
N VAL A 129 -2.73 -7.17 2.31
CA VAL A 129 -2.54 -7.71 3.65
C VAL A 129 -2.68 -6.62 4.72
N ILE A 130 -2.06 -5.45 4.51
CA ILE A 130 -2.17 -4.31 5.42
C ILE A 130 -3.62 -3.83 5.50
N LEU A 131 -4.33 -3.73 4.37
CA LEU A 131 -5.75 -3.34 4.34
C LEU A 131 -6.64 -4.29 5.12
N ILE A 132 -6.48 -5.61 4.93
CA ILE A 132 -7.20 -6.62 5.70
C ILE A 132 -6.89 -6.47 7.21
N GLY A 133 -5.62 -6.28 7.56
CA GLY A 133 -5.18 -6.04 8.93
C GLY A 133 -5.80 -4.82 9.59
N LYS A 134 -6.02 -3.74 8.82
CA LYS A 134 -6.58 -2.48 9.31
C LYS A 134 -8.09 -2.37 9.16
N TYR A 135 -8.74 -3.26 8.41
CA TYR A 135 -10.15 -3.16 8.07
C TYR A 135 -11.05 -2.97 9.29
N HIS A 136 -10.91 -3.79 10.34
CA HIS A 136 -11.80 -3.70 11.50
C HIS A 136 -11.63 -2.40 12.30
N PHE A 137 -10.44 -1.79 12.27
CA PHE A 137 -10.23 -0.45 12.81
C PHE A 137 -10.97 0.58 11.97
N LEU A 138 -10.77 0.55 10.64
CA LEU A 138 -11.44 1.46 9.72
C LEU A 138 -12.97 1.34 9.79
N ALA A 139 -13.52 0.13 9.73
CA ALA A 139 -14.95 -0.12 9.82
C ALA A 139 -15.55 0.32 11.16
N SER A 140 -14.78 0.30 12.26
CA SER A 140 -15.26 0.81 13.56
C SER A 140 -15.39 2.34 13.58
N LYS A 141 -14.53 3.04 12.85
CA LYS A 141 -14.52 4.51 12.78
C LYS A 141 -15.42 5.05 11.65
N TYR A 142 -15.54 4.28 10.56
CA TYR A 142 -16.34 4.60 9.37
C TYR A 142 -17.26 3.40 9.03
N PRO A 143 -18.40 3.24 9.72
CA PRO A 143 -19.28 2.08 9.54
C PRO A 143 -19.84 1.91 8.13
N SER A 144 -19.96 3.02 7.39
CA SER A 144 -20.45 3.03 6.01
C SER A 144 -19.36 2.80 4.95
N ALA A 145 -18.13 2.49 5.36
CA ALA A 145 -17.02 2.28 4.43
C ALA A 145 -17.22 0.99 3.62
N ASP A 146 -17.18 1.12 2.30
CA ASP A 146 -17.25 0.06 1.32
C ASP A 146 -15.94 0.02 0.53
N ILE A 147 -15.03 -0.87 0.93
CA ILE A 147 -13.64 -0.86 0.49
C ILE A 147 -13.39 -1.98 -0.52
N TRP A 148 -12.87 -1.60 -1.68
CA TRP A 148 -12.52 -2.48 -2.78
C TRP A 148 -11.04 -2.39 -3.12
N VAL A 149 -10.47 -3.49 -3.61
CA VAL A 149 -9.11 -3.51 -4.18
C VAL A 149 -9.17 -3.97 -5.64
N ALA A 150 -8.69 -3.12 -6.54
CA ALA A 150 -8.37 -3.51 -7.91
C ALA A 150 -6.95 -4.11 -7.94
N PHE A 151 -6.86 -5.43 -7.87
CA PHE A 151 -5.63 -6.19 -7.71
C PHE A 151 -5.09 -6.76 -9.04
N GLY A 152 -3.77 -6.85 -9.18
CA GLY A 152 -3.12 -7.55 -10.31
C GLY A 152 -3.05 -6.74 -11.61
N SER A 153 -2.71 -7.37 -12.73
CA SER A 153 -2.56 -6.71 -14.04
C SER A 153 -2.89 -7.66 -15.19
N GLY A 154 -3.30 -7.11 -16.33
CA GLY A 154 -3.63 -7.87 -17.53
C GLY A 154 -4.69 -8.96 -17.27
N LYS A 155 -4.38 -10.20 -17.64
CA LYS A 155 -5.28 -11.36 -17.47
C LYS A 155 -5.51 -11.76 -16.00
N ASN A 156 -4.66 -11.30 -15.09
CA ASN A 156 -4.74 -11.61 -13.65
C ASN A 156 -5.33 -10.46 -12.84
N PHE A 157 -6.10 -9.57 -13.49
CA PHE A 157 -6.75 -8.45 -12.83
C PHE A 157 -8.05 -8.90 -12.14
N LEU A 158 -8.24 -8.49 -10.88
CA LEU A 158 -9.39 -8.88 -10.06
C LEU A 158 -9.85 -7.73 -9.16
N PHE A 159 -11.16 -7.62 -8.96
CA PHE A 159 -11.73 -6.78 -7.90
C PHE A 159 -12.00 -7.62 -6.65
N LEU A 160 -11.42 -7.21 -5.54
CA LEU A 160 -11.57 -7.83 -4.23
C LEU A 160 -12.40 -6.93 -3.33
N HIS A 161 -13.50 -7.46 -2.78
CA HIS A 161 -14.31 -6.76 -1.79
C HIS A 161 -13.75 -7.02 -0.40
N ILE A 162 -13.08 -6.02 0.19
CA ILE A 162 -12.36 -6.19 1.46
C ILE A 162 -13.33 -6.46 2.61
N ASN A 163 -14.50 -5.82 2.58
CA ASN A 163 -15.53 -6.02 3.59
C ASN A 163 -15.98 -7.48 3.65
N ALA A 164 -16.32 -8.09 2.51
CA ALA A 164 -16.72 -9.50 2.45
C ALA A 164 -15.59 -10.45 2.87
N ILE A 165 -14.35 -10.18 2.45
CA ILE A 165 -13.18 -10.97 2.86
C ILE A 165 -13.01 -10.94 4.38
N CYS A 166 -13.02 -9.75 4.99
CA CYS A 166 -12.81 -9.61 6.42
C CYS A 166 -14.00 -10.12 7.24
N SER A 167 -15.23 -10.00 6.72
CA SER A 167 -16.42 -10.62 7.30
C SER A 167 -16.28 -12.15 7.36
N THR A 168 -15.75 -12.76 6.29
CA THR A 168 -15.52 -14.21 6.22
C THR A 168 -14.35 -14.65 7.11
N LEU A 169 -13.26 -13.88 7.15
CA LEU A 169 -12.08 -14.17 7.97
C LEU A 169 -12.36 -13.98 9.47
N GLY A 170 -13.20 -13.01 9.82
CA GLY A 170 -13.40 -12.55 11.19
C GLY A 170 -12.29 -11.62 11.68
N LYS A 171 -12.56 -10.94 12.79
CA LYS A 171 -11.68 -9.88 13.33
C LYS A 171 -10.30 -10.37 13.70
N GLU A 172 -10.20 -11.49 14.39
CA GLU A 172 -8.93 -12.01 14.88
C GLU A 172 -7.98 -12.37 13.74
N LYS A 173 -8.45 -13.17 12.77
CA LYS A 173 -7.63 -13.59 11.62
C LYS A 173 -7.24 -12.41 10.75
N SER A 174 -8.17 -11.49 10.50
CA SER A 174 -7.90 -10.28 9.72
C SER A 174 -6.79 -9.46 10.39
N THR A 175 -6.91 -9.19 11.70
CA THR A 175 -5.95 -8.38 12.47
C THR A 175 -4.57 -9.04 12.55
N ALA A 176 -4.51 -10.37 12.66
CA ALA A 176 -3.25 -11.12 12.75
C ALA A 176 -2.61 -11.42 11.38
N LEU A 177 -3.30 -11.18 10.26
CA LEU A 177 -2.81 -11.49 8.92
C LEU A 177 -1.48 -10.78 8.55
N PRO A 178 -1.24 -9.50 8.87
CA PRO A 178 0.04 -8.85 8.58
C PRO A 178 1.23 -9.54 9.28
N VAL A 179 1.04 -9.91 10.55
CA VAL A 179 2.05 -10.64 11.32
C VAL A 179 2.29 -12.01 10.71
N PHE A 180 1.21 -12.74 10.39
CA PHE A 180 1.31 -14.03 9.71
C PHE A 180 2.06 -13.95 8.38
N HIS A 181 1.77 -12.95 7.54
CA HIS A 181 2.44 -12.74 6.27
C HIS A 181 3.95 -12.46 6.44
N SER A 182 4.32 -11.64 7.44
CA SER A 182 5.73 -11.40 7.76
C SER A 182 6.47 -12.67 8.22
N PHE A 183 5.84 -13.57 8.97
CA PHE A 183 6.48 -14.82 9.44
C PHE A 183 6.57 -15.93 8.39
N THR A 184 5.73 -15.87 7.36
CA THR A 184 5.64 -16.92 6.33
C THR A 184 6.36 -16.56 5.04
N GLY A 185 7.11 -15.46 5.05
CA GLY A 185 7.85 -14.92 3.91
C GLY A 185 7.18 -13.68 3.33
N CYS A 186 7.77 -12.53 3.65
CA CYS A 186 7.58 -11.25 2.98
C CYS A 186 8.94 -10.80 2.41
N ASP A 187 9.01 -9.70 1.64
CA ASP A 187 10.21 -9.21 0.94
C ASP A 187 11.47 -9.09 1.83
N THR A 188 11.31 -8.96 3.14
CA THR A 188 12.38 -8.76 4.12
C THR A 188 12.63 -9.94 5.06
N THR A 189 11.83 -11.00 5.01
CA THR A 189 11.91 -12.13 5.95
C THR A 189 11.98 -13.47 5.22
N SER A 190 12.97 -14.30 5.57
CA SER A 190 13.04 -15.69 5.12
C SER A 190 11.86 -16.48 5.69
N SER A 191 11.20 -17.30 4.87
CA SER A 191 10.18 -18.24 5.34
C SER A 191 10.80 -19.39 6.14
N PHE A 192 10.04 -19.99 7.06
CA PHE A 192 10.44 -21.23 7.73
C PHE A 192 10.83 -22.32 6.71
N PHE A 193 11.95 -23.00 6.95
CA PHE A 193 12.46 -24.04 6.05
C PHE A 193 11.42 -25.16 5.85
N GLY A 194 11.04 -25.40 4.59
CA GLY A 194 10.05 -26.43 4.23
C GLY A 194 8.59 -26.09 4.57
N LYS A 195 8.26 -24.85 4.99
CA LYS A 195 6.90 -24.43 5.30
C LYS A 195 6.50 -23.18 4.49
N GLY A 196 5.58 -23.36 3.55
CA GLY A 196 4.98 -22.26 2.80
C GLY A 196 3.71 -21.70 3.44
N LYS A 197 3.22 -20.56 2.94
CA LYS A 197 2.02 -19.86 3.43
C LYS A 197 0.81 -20.77 3.63
N LYS A 198 0.57 -21.70 2.69
CA LYS A 198 -0.53 -22.67 2.77
C LYS A 198 -0.40 -23.61 3.98
N SER A 199 0.77 -24.20 4.20
CA SER A 199 1.00 -25.14 5.30
C SER A 199 0.88 -24.47 6.67
N VAL A 200 1.33 -23.22 6.79
CA VAL A 200 1.18 -22.46 8.05
C VAL A 200 -0.27 -22.02 8.26
N TRP A 201 -0.99 -21.70 7.19
CA TRP A 201 -2.42 -21.37 7.26
C TRP A 201 -3.26 -22.56 7.71
N GLU A 202 -2.99 -23.74 7.16
CA GLU A 202 -3.62 -25.01 7.58
C GLU A 202 -3.34 -25.30 9.05
N ALA A 203 -2.11 -25.09 9.52
CA ALA A 203 -1.74 -25.26 10.92
C ALA A 203 -2.50 -24.29 11.85
N TRP A 204 -2.63 -23.01 11.47
CA TRP A 204 -3.42 -22.04 12.22
C TRP A 204 -4.92 -22.42 12.29
N GLY A 205 -5.46 -22.90 11.17
CA GLY A 205 -6.83 -23.43 11.10
C GLY A 205 -7.04 -24.65 12.01
N ALA A 206 -6.04 -25.52 12.15
CA ALA A 206 -6.11 -26.68 13.04
C ALA A 206 -6.05 -26.28 14.52
N TYR A 207 -5.17 -25.34 14.88
CA TYR A 207 -5.02 -24.87 16.27
C TYR A 207 -6.30 -24.21 16.81
N THR A 208 -6.95 -23.38 15.99
CA THR A 208 -8.22 -22.72 16.36
C THR A 208 -9.36 -23.73 16.57
N LYS A 209 -9.38 -24.84 15.83
CA LYS A 209 -10.34 -25.95 16.06
C LYS A 209 -10.06 -26.70 17.35
N SER A 210 -8.79 -26.90 17.73
CA SER A 210 -8.43 -27.60 18.97
C SER A 210 -8.71 -26.80 20.26
N GLN A 211 -8.92 -25.49 20.14
CA GLN A 211 -9.22 -24.59 21.26
C GLN A 211 -10.73 -24.41 21.50
N MET A 212 -11.60 -24.87 20.58
CA MET A 212 -13.04 -24.91 20.83
C MET A 212 -13.34 -26.06 21.79
N PRO A 213 -13.95 -25.82 22.97
CA PRO A 213 -14.33 -26.91 23.86
C PRO A 213 -15.27 -27.84 23.11
N SER A 214 -15.05 -29.15 23.25
CA SER A 214 -15.98 -30.16 22.78
C SER A 214 -17.33 -29.90 23.45
N THR A 215 -18.29 -29.36 22.70
CA THR A 215 -19.69 -29.36 23.11
C THR A 215 -20.19 -30.79 22.98
N SER A 216 -19.92 -31.58 24.01
CA SER A 216 -20.62 -32.84 24.27
C SER A 216 -21.98 -32.49 24.87
N SER A 217 -23.02 -32.67 24.04
CA SER A 217 -24.45 -32.94 24.33
C SER A 217 -25.06 -32.36 25.60
#